data_AF-A0A2A8ZQN0-F1
#
_entry.id   AF-A0A2A8ZQN0-F1
#
_cell.length_a   1.000
_cell.length_b   1.000
_cell.length_c   1.000
_cell.angle_alpha   90.00
_cell.angle_beta   90.00
_cell.angle_gamma   90.00
#
_symmetry.space_group_name_H-M   'P 1'
#
loop_
_entity.id
_entity.type
_entity.pdbx_description
1 polymer ?
#
loop_
_entity_poly.entity_id
_entity_poly.type
_entity_poly.pdbx_seq_one_letter_code
_entity_poly.pdbx_strand_id
1 'polypeptide(L)'
;MGGNSHYNYITIKELIFIHFYVTGEEIPSSQALQILKQFAPEEIPGTIRQARRYRIRKNGEELFGYYRKKHPKLFDKQKLYTYEELKHRAVYDYSSYLTIHL
;
A
#
# COMPACT_ATOMS: atom_id res chain seq x y z
N MET A 1 -26.45 6.19 -14.13
CA MET A 1 -25.63 7.07 -13.26
C MET A 1 -25.93 6.70 -11.82
N GLY A 2 -24.93 6.24 -11.06
CA GLY A 2 -25.10 5.94 -9.64
C GLY A 2 -23.94 5.15 -9.04
N GLY A 3 -23.08 5.84 -8.26
CA GLY A 3 -22.19 5.21 -7.28
C GLY A 3 -20.74 5.01 -7.70
N ASN A 4 -19.94 6.08 -7.69
CA ASN A 4 -18.48 6.01 -7.69
C ASN A 4 -17.96 4.99 -6.66
N SER A 5 -17.19 3.98 -7.09
CA SER A 5 -16.39 3.17 -6.18
C SER A 5 -15.13 3.95 -5.76
N HIS A 6 -15.30 5.02 -4.98
CA HIS A 6 -14.23 5.90 -4.48
C HIS A 6 -13.32 5.25 -3.41
N TYR A 7 -13.31 3.93 -3.37
CA TYR A 7 -12.73 3.17 -2.29
C TYR A 7 -11.86 2.07 -2.84
N ASN A 8 -10.62 2.09 -2.37
CA ASN A 8 -9.67 1.04 -2.63
C ASN A 8 -9.50 0.18 -1.38
N TYR A 9 -9.02 -1.04 -1.57
CA TYR A 9 -8.73 -1.95 -0.48
C TYR A 9 -7.25 -2.24 -0.42
N ILE A 10 -6.74 -2.27 0.80
CA ILE A 10 -5.36 -2.65 1.10
C ILE A 10 -5.33 -3.58 2.30
N THR A 11 -4.47 -4.57 2.25
CA THR A 11 -4.14 -5.46 3.37
C THR A 11 -2.87 -4.97 4.05
N ILE A 12 -2.62 -5.40 5.29
CA ILE A 12 -1.35 -5.12 5.98
C ILE A 12 -0.15 -5.62 5.13
N LYS A 13 -0.30 -6.77 4.48
CA LYS A 13 0.74 -7.37 3.63
C LYS A 13 1.07 -6.48 2.43
N GLU A 14 0.07 -6.01 1.70
CA GLU A 14 0.27 -5.09 0.57
C GLU A 14 0.91 -3.77 1.03
N LEU A 15 0.55 -3.27 2.21
CA LEU A 15 1.17 -2.06 2.75
C LEU A 15 2.65 -2.27 3.09
N ILE A 16 3.03 -3.44 3.63
CA ILE A 16 4.43 -3.79 3.88
C ILE A 16 5.20 -3.81 2.55
N PHE A 17 4.61 -4.37 1.49
CA PHE A 17 5.24 -4.40 0.17
C PHE A 17 5.44 -3.00 -0.41
N ILE A 18 4.43 -2.14 -0.31
CA ILE A 18 4.55 -0.73 -0.73
C ILE A 18 5.63 -0.02 0.08
N HIS A 19 5.69 -0.26 1.39
CA HIS A 19 6.70 0.34 2.25
C HIS A 19 8.10 -0.08 1.80
N PHE A 20 8.35 -1.39 1.70
CA PHE A 20 9.62 -1.96 1.26
C PHE A 20 10.04 -1.45 -0.12
N TYR A 21 9.11 -1.41 -1.07
CA TYR A 21 9.39 -0.89 -2.42
C TYR A 21 9.83 0.58 -2.42
N VAL A 22 9.26 1.40 -1.54
CA VAL A 22 9.56 2.84 -1.47
C VAL A 22 10.79 3.16 -0.62
N THR A 23 11.01 2.43 0.47
CA THR A 23 12.07 2.73 1.47
C THR A 23 13.27 1.79 1.38
N GLY A 24 13.10 0.59 0.83
CA GLY A 24 14.06 -0.51 0.91
C GLY A 24 14.06 -1.23 2.26
N GLU A 25 13.16 -0.87 3.18
CA GLU A 25 13.12 -1.40 4.55
C GLU A 25 11.86 -2.22 4.79
N GLU A 26 12.04 -3.44 5.33
CA GLU A 26 10.90 -4.24 5.75
C GLU A 26 10.45 -3.79 7.15
N ILE A 27 9.14 -3.65 7.34
CA ILE A 27 8.55 -3.24 8.62
C ILE A 27 7.62 -4.32 9.18
N PRO A 28 7.54 -4.46 10.52
CA PRO A 28 6.62 -5.40 11.13
C PRO A 28 5.15 -4.99 10.89
N SER A 29 4.25 -5.97 10.94
CA SER A 29 2.81 -5.76 10.76
C SER A 29 2.20 -4.73 11.73
N SER A 30 2.75 -4.60 12.95
CA SER A 30 2.32 -3.58 13.91
C SER A 30 2.59 -2.16 13.43
N GLN A 31 3.77 -1.93 12.86
CA GLN A 31 4.16 -0.63 12.30
C GLN A 31 3.41 -0.31 11.01
N ALA A 32 3.21 -1.31 10.14
CA ALA A 32 2.35 -1.14 8.96
C ALA A 32 0.92 -0.74 9.37
N LEU A 33 0.34 -1.40 10.37
CA LEU A 33 -0.98 -1.04 10.89
C LEU A 33 -1.01 0.38 11.47
N GLN A 34 0.05 0.82 12.15
CA GLN A 34 0.15 2.20 12.66
C GLN A 34 0.16 3.24 11.54
N ILE A 35 0.91 2.99 10.46
CA ILE A 35 0.91 3.86 9.27
C ILE A 35 -0.50 3.90 8.69
N LEU A 36 -1.13 2.74 8.50
CA LEU A 36 -2.46 2.65 7.90
C LEU A 36 -3.51 3.42 8.71
N LYS A 37 -3.47 3.33 10.05
CA LYS A 37 -4.37 4.03 10.96
C LYS A 37 -4.31 5.56 10.84
N GLN A 38 -3.20 6.14 10.36
CA GLN A 38 -3.09 7.59 10.12
C GLN A 38 -4.09 8.09 9.08
N PHE A 39 -4.57 7.21 8.20
CA PHE A 39 -5.49 7.52 7.11
C PHE A 39 -6.96 7.17 7.44
N ALA A 40 -7.27 6.92 8.71
CA ALA A 40 -8.60 6.55 9.20
C ALA A 40 -9.31 5.49 8.32
N PRO A 41 -8.66 4.34 8.07
CA PRO A 41 -9.21 3.28 7.24
C PRO A 41 -10.44 2.67 7.92
N GLU A 42 -11.39 2.23 7.11
CA GLU A 42 -12.48 1.37 7.59
C GLU A 42 -11.98 -0.08 7.55
N GLU A 43 -11.81 -0.71 8.72
CA GLU A 43 -11.42 -2.12 8.82
C GLU A 43 -12.62 -3.00 8.45
N ILE A 44 -12.47 -3.81 7.40
CA ILE A 44 -13.43 -4.84 7.04
C ILE A 44 -12.96 -6.14 7.73
N PRO A 45 -13.73 -6.63 8.71
CA PRO A 45 -13.34 -7.81 9.46
C PRO A 45 -13.26 -9.02 8.52
N GLY A 46 -12.11 -9.71 8.58
CA GLY A 46 -11.89 -10.99 7.95
C GLY A 46 -11.60 -12.05 9.01
N THR A 47 -11.87 -13.31 8.70
CA THR A 47 -11.66 -14.47 9.59
C THR A 47 -10.20 -14.65 10.00
N ILE A 48 -9.24 -14.21 9.19
CA ILE A 48 -7.80 -14.29 9.47
C ILE A 48 -7.21 -12.87 9.53
N ARG A 49 -6.37 -12.59 10.53
CA ARG A 49 -5.78 -11.25 10.78
C ARG A 49 -5.02 -10.67 9.58
N GLN A 50 -4.32 -11.53 8.82
CA GLN A 50 -3.60 -11.14 7.60
C GLN A 50 -4.52 -10.93 6.38
N ALA A 51 -5.70 -11.55 6.39
CA ALA A 51 -6.71 -11.40 5.34
C ALA A 51 -7.65 -10.19 5.59
N ARG A 52 -7.46 -9.46 6.69
CA ARG A 52 -8.21 -8.23 6.98
C ARG A 52 -7.93 -7.20 5.91
N ARG A 53 -9.01 -6.66 5.33
CA ARG A 53 -8.96 -5.62 4.32
C ARG A 53 -9.27 -4.30 4.98
N TYR A 54 -8.51 -3.29 4.64
CA TYR A 54 -8.71 -1.93 5.10
C TYR A 54 -9.15 -1.11 3.90
N ARG A 55 -10.33 -0.53 4.01
CA ARG A 55 -10.87 0.35 2.99
C ARG A 55 -10.25 1.74 3.18
N ILE A 56 -9.53 2.20 2.17
CA ILE A 56 -8.88 3.50 2.16
C ILE A 56 -9.71 4.49 1.37
N ARG A 57 -9.82 5.72 1.89
CA ARG A 57 -10.58 6.82 1.29
C ARG A 57 -9.86 7.34 0.04
N LYS A 58 -10.62 8.06 -0.82
CA LYS A 58 -10.10 8.73 -2.02
C LYS A 58 -9.24 7.81 -2.89
N ASN A 59 -9.67 6.56 -3.04
CA ASN A 59 -8.97 5.56 -3.85
C ASN A 59 -7.48 5.31 -3.49
N GLY A 60 -7.04 5.65 -2.28
CA GLY A 60 -5.65 5.50 -1.85
C GLY A 60 -4.71 6.67 -2.16
N GLU A 61 -5.24 7.78 -2.69
CA GLU A 61 -4.46 8.98 -3.01
C GLU A 61 -3.75 9.59 -1.79
N GLU A 62 -4.34 9.50 -0.59
CA GLU A 62 -3.70 10.01 0.63
C GLU A 62 -2.47 9.17 1.02
N LEU A 63 -2.55 7.86 0.85
CA LEU A 63 -1.43 6.94 1.08
C LEU A 63 -0.34 7.12 0.02
N PHE A 64 -0.74 7.28 -1.24
CA PHE A 64 0.17 7.62 -2.33
C PHE A 64 0.90 8.94 -2.07
N GLY A 65 0.16 9.99 -1.71
CA GLY A 65 0.72 11.30 -1.38
C GLY A 65 1.68 11.27 -0.18
N TYR A 66 1.39 10.46 0.84
CA TYR A 66 2.29 10.23 1.97
C TYR A 66 3.65 9.68 1.53
N TYR A 67 3.67 8.63 0.71
CA TYR A 67 4.91 8.04 0.22
C TYR A 67 5.63 8.93 -0.79
N ARG A 68 4.88 9.56 -1.71
CA ARG A 68 5.44 10.49 -2.70
C ARG A 68 6.11 11.69 -2.03
N LYS A 69 5.51 12.24 -0.98
CA LYS A 69 6.08 13.37 -0.22
C LYS A 69 7.38 12.98 0.48
N LYS A 70 7.47 11.76 1.00
CA LYS A 70 8.67 11.25 1.68
C LYS A 70 9.78 10.83 0.72
N HIS A 71 9.43 10.29 -0.45
CA HIS A 71 10.38 9.74 -1.42
C HIS A 71 10.18 10.27 -2.86
N PRO A 72 10.18 11.60 -3.08
CA PRO A 72 9.83 12.19 -4.37
C PRO A 72 10.74 11.71 -5.51
N LYS A 73 12.05 11.61 -5.26
CA LYS A 73 13.04 11.16 -6.25
C LYS A 73 12.75 9.75 -6.80
N LEU A 74 12.26 8.84 -5.95
CA LEU A 74 11.92 7.48 -6.37
C LEU A 74 10.70 7.50 -7.28
N PHE A 75 9.68 8.27 -6.94
CA PHE A 75 8.45 8.39 -7.74
C PHE A 75 8.75 9.00 -9.11
N ASP A 76 9.60 10.03 -9.17
CA ASP A 76 10.00 10.64 -10.43
C ASP A 76 10.83 9.68 -11.29
N LYS A 77 11.81 8.99 -10.69
CA LYS A 77 12.65 7.99 -11.38
C LYS A 77 11.81 6.84 -11.94
N GLN A 78 10.88 6.33 -11.14
CA GLN A 78 10.03 5.21 -11.50
C GLN A 78 8.83 5.62 -12.37
N LYS A 79 8.56 6.92 -12.53
CA LYS A 79 7.37 7.44 -13.23
C LYS A 79 6.08 6.88 -12.62
N LEU A 80 5.93 7.02 -11.31
CA LEU A 80 4.74 6.60 -10.56
C LEU A 80 3.79 7.78 -10.41
N TYR A 81 2.57 7.66 -10.95
CA TYR A 81 1.60 8.75 -10.99
C TYR A 81 0.34 8.46 -10.19
N THR A 82 0.03 7.19 -9.93
CA THR A 82 -1.18 6.78 -9.20
C THR A 82 -0.91 5.76 -8.11
N TYR A 83 -1.83 5.67 -7.14
CA TYR A 83 -1.80 4.63 -6.11
C TYR A 83 -1.81 3.21 -6.71
N GLU A 84 -2.60 2.97 -7.76
CA GLU A 84 -2.69 1.67 -8.41
C GLU A 84 -1.36 1.22 -9.02
N GLU A 85 -0.65 2.13 -9.70
CA GLU A 85 0.68 1.84 -10.25
C GLU A 85 1.68 1.51 -9.15
N LEU A 86 1.68 2.29 -8.05
CA LEU A 86 2.53 2.04 -6.90
C LEU A 86 2.25 0.65 -6.30
N LYS A 87 0.97 0.34 -6.07
CA LYS A 87 0.54 -0.95 -5.52
C LYS A 87 0.95 -2.10 -6.43
N HIS A 88 0.67 -1.99 -7.73
CA HIS A 88 1.01 -3.03 -8.71
C HIS A 88 2.51 -3.30 -8.75
N ARG A 89 3.34 -2.26 -8.81
CA ARG A 89 4.80 -2.43 -8.82
C ARG A 89 5.32 -3.02 -7.52
N ALA A 90 4.85 -2.54 -6.37
CA ALA A 90 5.28 -3.06 -5.08
C ALA A 90 4.97 -4.55 -4.90
N VAL A 91 3.76 -4.99 -5.32
CA VAL A 91 3.36 -6.40 -5.24
C VAL A 91 4.17 -7.26 -6.22
N TYR A 92 4.41 -6.77 -7.44
CA TYR A 92 5.19 -7.49 -8.45
C TYR A 92 6.66 -7.63 -8.02
N ASP A 93 7.30 -6.53 -7.63
CA ASP A 93 8.70 -6.48 -7.21
C ASP A 93 8.96 -7.38 -6.00
N TYR A 94 8.08 -7.35 -4.99
CA TYR A 94 8.21 -8.22 -3.83
C TYR A 94 7.98 -9.71 -4.16
N SER A 95 7.05 -10.01 -5.08
CA SER A 95 6.83 -11.39 -5.53
C SER A 95 8.05 -11.94 -6.28
N SER A 96 8.70 -11.10 -7.10
CA SER A 96 9.97 -11.42 -7.75
C SER A 96 11.10 -11.60 -6.72
N TYR A 97 11.19 -10.70 -5.74
CA TYR A 97 12.16 -10.81 -4.64
C TYR A 97 12.02 -12.14 -3.89
N LEU A 98 10.79 -12.51 -3.48
CA LEU A 98 10.56 -13.80 -2.83
C LEU A 98 10.95 -15.00 -3.70
N THR A 99 10.72 -14.92 -5.01
CA THR A 99 11.05 -16.02 -5.93
C THR A 99 12.57 -16.20 -6.10
N ILE A 100 13.34 -15.12 -5.96
CA ILE A 100 14.81 -15.15 -6.06
C ILE A 100 15.46 -15.58 -4.74
N HIS A 101 14.79 -15.30 -3.61
CA HIS A 101 15.32 -15.56 -2.26
C HIS A 101 14.71 -16.79 -1.55
N LEU A 102 13.98 -17.64 -2.28
CA LEU A 102 13.51 -18.97 -1.87
C LEU A 102 14.37 -20.06 -2.52
#